data_AF-A0A3N5L3L2-F1
#
_entry.id   AF-A0A3N5L3L2-F1
#
_cell.length_a   1.000
_cell.length_b   1.000
_cell.length_c   1.000
_cell.angle_alpha   90.00
_cell.angle_beta   90.00
_cell.angle_gamma   90.00
#
_symmetry.space_group_name_H-M   'P 1'
#
loop_
_entity.id
_entity.type
_entity.pdbx_description
1 polymer ?
#
loop_
_entity_poly.entity_id
_entity_poly.type
_entity_poly.pdbx_seq_one_letter_code
_entity_poly.pdbx_strand_id
1 'polypeptide(L)' 'MEKINELKNMLEAMAKDCEKFYNKGQNSAGTRLRKSLNELRKKAQEARNEIQSIRQGRKTEKPTPAP' A
#
# COMPACT_ATOMS: atom_id res chain seq x y z
N MET A 1 -11.86 1.20 2.52
CA MET A 1 -11.79 -0.12 1.86
C MET A 1 -11.15 -0.03 0.48
N GLU A 2 -11.45 1.01 -0.32
CA GLU A 2 -10.91 1.20 -1.67
C GLU A 2 -9.38 1.08 -1.76
N LYS A 3 -8.63 1.73 -0.85
CA LYS A 3 -7.16 1.64 -0.82
C LYS A 3 -6.64 0.21 -0.65
N ILE A 4 -7.33 -0.65 0.10
CA ILE A 4 -6.90 -2.05 0.28
C ILE A 4 -7.16 -2.86 -1.00
N ASN A 5 -8.29 -2.61 -1.68
CA ASN A 5 -8.58 -3.26 -2.96
C ASN A 5 -7.55 -2.87 -4.03
N GLU A 6 -7.12 -1.60 -4.04
CA GLU A 6 -6.08 -1.13 -4.95
C GLU A 6 -4.74 -1.85 -4.72
N LEU A 7 -4.31 -2.01 -3.45
CA LEU A 7 -3.11 -2.78 -3.11
C LEU A 7 -3.22 -4.24 -3.59
N LYS A 8 -4.40 -4.85 -3.46
CA LYS A 8 -4.65 -6.23 -3.93
C LYS A 8 -4.54 -6.33 -5.45
N ASN A 9 -5.14 -5.40 -6.19
CA ASN A 9 -5.04 -5.35 -7.65
C ASN A 9 -3.60 -5.17 -8.12
N MET A 10 -2.80 -4.36 -7.42
CA MET A 10 -1.37 -4.20 -7.72
C MET A 10 -0.60 -5.51 -7.54
N LEU A 11 -0.88 -6.27 -6.48
CA LEU A 11 -0.27 -7.58 -6.26
C LEU A 11 -0.64 -8.59 -7.37
N GLU A 12 -1.89 -8.61 -7.80
CA GLU A 12 -2.34 -9.45 -8.91
C GLU A 12 -1.66 -9.08 -10.23
N ALA A 13 -1.51 -7.78 -10.51
CA ALA A 13 -0.80 -7.30 -11.70
C ALA A 13 0.69 -7.70 -11.71
N MET A 14 1.32 -7.79 -10.54
CA MET A 14 2.71 -8.18 -10.39
C MET A 14 2.97 -9.67 -10.56
N ALA A 15 1.94 -10.53 -10.42
CA ALA A 15 2.10 -11.99 -10.52
C ALA A 15 2.72 -12.43 -11.86
N LYS A 16 2.32 -11.78 -12.98
CA LYS A 16 2.87 -12.08 -14.31
C LYS A 16 4.34 -11.69 -14.44
N ASP A 17 4.75 -10.57 -13.84
CA ASP A 17 6.16 -10.17 -13.85
C ASP A 17 7.00 -11.01 -12.88
N CYS A 18 6.42 -11.47 -11.75
CA CYS A 18 7.05 -12.45 -10.87
C CYS A 18 7.37 -13.74 -11.62
N GLU A 19 6.40 -14.31 -12.34
CA GLU A 19 6.63 -15.53 -13.13
C GLU A 19 7.73 -15.31 -14.17
N LYS A 20 7.70 -14.20 -14.90
CA LYS A 20 8.73 -13.87 -15.90
C LYS A 20 10.11 -13.66 -15.28
N PHE A 21 10.20 -13.07 -14.09
CA PHE A 21 11.47 -12.84 -13.42
C PHE A 21 12.03 -14.12 -12.80
N TYR A 22 11.23 -14.82 -11.98
CA TYR A 22 11.67 -16.01 -11.24
C TYR A 22 11.81 -17.25 -12.11
N ASN A 23 10.89 -17.48 -13.07
CA ASN A 23 10.91 -18.71 -13.88
C ASN A 23 11.65 -18.51 -15.21
N LYS A 24 11.60 -17.31 -15.80
CA LYS A 24 12.18 -17.05 -17.13
C LYS A 24 13.46 -16.19 -17.08
N GLY A 25 13.91 -15.75 -15.91
CA GLY A 25 15.13 -14.95 -15.75
C GLY A 25 15.06 -13.57 -16.42
N GLN A 26 13.86 -13.04 -16.69
CA GLN A 26 13.72 -11.80 -17.44
C GLN A 26 14.05 -10.57 -16.57
N ASN A 27 15.25 -10.03 -16.72
CA ASN A 27 15.73 -8.86 -15.96
C ASN A 27 14.81 -7.64 -16.05
N SER A 28 14.18 -7.39 -17.21
CA SER A 28 13.24 -6.27 -17.36
C SER A 28 11.97 -6.44 -16.52
N ALA A 29 11.53 -7.68 -16.28
CA ALA A 29 10.44 -7.96 -15.35
C ALA A 29 10.86 -7.68 -13.90
N GLY A 30 12.10 -8.00 -13.52
CA GLY A 30 12.68 -7.62 -12.23
C GLY A 30 12.69 -6.11 -11.99
N THR A 31 13.05 -5.32 -13.00
CA THR A 31 13.00 -3.85 -12.93
C THR A 31 11.57 -3.33 -12.73
N ARG A 32 10.59 -3.92 -13.42
CA ARG A 32 9.17 -3.56 -13.24
C ARG A 32 8.67 -3.93 -11.86
N LEU A 33 8.94 -5.15 -11.38
CA LEU A 33 8.59 -5.60 -10.04
C LEU A 33 9.13 -4.68 -8.96
N ARG A 34 10.41 -4.28 -9.03
CA ARG A 34 10.99 -3.34 -8.06
C ARG A 34 10.27 -2.00 -8.05
N LYS A 35 9.90 -1.46 -9.22
CA LYS A 35 9.12 -0.22 -9.31
C LYS A 35 7.73 -0.39 -8.69
N SER A 36 7.02 -1.46 -9.04
CA SER A 36 5.68 -1.76 -8.51
C SER A 36 5.70 -2.00 -7.00
N LEU A 37 6.72 -2.71 -6.46
CA LEU A 37 6.91 -2.90 -5.02
C LEU A 37 7.14 -1.57 -4.29
N ASN A 38 7.93 -0.67 -4.87
CA ASN A 38 8.16 0.65 -4.28
C ASN A 38 6.88 1.49 -4.26
N GLU A 39 6.06 1.43 -5.31
CA GLU A 39 4.77 2.11 -5.37
C GLU A 39 3.78 1.52 -4.35
N LEU A 40 3.70 0.19 -4.26
CA LEU A 40 2.90 -0.52 -3.26
C LEU A 40 3.27 -0.08 -1.84
N ARG A 41 4.57 0.02 -1.54
CA ARG A 41 5.06 0.50 -0.24
C ARG A 41 4.59 1.91 0.07
N LYS A 42 4.64 2.82 -0.92
CA LYS A 42 4.18 4.20 -0.75
C LYS A 42 2.68 4.25 -0.46
N LYS A 43 1.86 3.60 -1.28
CA LYS A 43 0.39 3.56 -1.10
C LYS A 43 -0.01 2.93 0.24
N ALA A 44 0.67 1.85 0.65
CA ALA A 44 0.45 1.24 1.95
C ALA A 44 0.79 2.19 3.11
N GLN A 45 1.89 2.94 2.99
CA GLN A 45 2.28 3.93 3.99
C GLN A 45 1.27 5.09 4.07
N GLU A 46 0.77 5.57 2.92
CA GLU A 46 -0.27 6.60 2.87
C GLU A 46 -1.57 6.13 3.54
N ALA A 47 -2.02 4.91 3.25
CA ALA A 47 -3.18 4.32 3.91
C ALA A 47 -2.97 4.21 5.44
N ARG A 48 -1.78 3.81 5.88
CA ARG A 48 -1.44 3.78 7.31
C ARG A 48 -1.49 5.17 7.93
N ASN A 49 -0.91 6.18 7.27
CA ASN A 49 -0.89 7.55 7.76
C ASN A 49 -2.30 8.11 7.89
N GLU A 50 -3.17 7.87 6.91
CA GLU A 50 -4.58 8.26 6.96
C GLU A 50 -5.30 7.63 8.15
N ILE A 51 -5.12 6.33 8.40
CA ILE A 51 -5.69 5.66 9.57
C ILE A 51 -5.17 6.29 10.88
N GLN A 52 -3.87 6.60 10.94
CA GLN A 52 -3.28 7.28 12.10
C GLN A 52 -3.87 8.68 12.31
N SER A 53 -4.03 9.47 11.24
CA SER A 53 -4.65 10.79 11.29
C SER A 53 -6.11 10.72 11.74
N ILE A 54 -6.90 9.77 11.21
CA ILE A 54 -8.29 9.55 11.66
C ILE A 54 -8.33 9.16 13.14
N ARG A 55 -7.42 8.30 13.59
CA ARG A 55 -7.33 7.89 15.00
C ARG A 55 -6.96 9.06 15.92
N GLN A 56 -6.06 9.94 15.48
CA GLN A 56 -5.67 11.14 16.22
C GLN A 56 -6.80 12.19 16.24
N GLY A 57 -7.48 12.42 15.12
CA GLY A 57 -8.64 13.31 15.05
C GLY A 57 -9.82 12.83 15.91
N ARG A 58 -10.04 11.52 16.03
CA ARG A 58 -11.03 10.97 16.97
C ARG A 58 -10.63 11.12 18.44
N LYS A 59 -9.34 11.29 18.75
CA LYS A 59 -8.89 11.54 20.14
C LYS A 59 -9.14 12.98 20.58
N THR A 60 -9.27 13.94 19.66
CA THR A 60 -9.53 15.35 19.97
C THR A 60 -11.01 15.68 20.18
N GLU A 61 -11.92 14.73 19.97
CA GLU A 61 -13.37 14.89 20.22
C GLU A 61 -13.84 14.27 21.54
N LYS A 62 -12.94 13.78 22.42
CA LYS A 62 -13.39 13.47 23.79
C LYS A 62 -13.76 14.80 24.45
N PRO A 63 -15.04 15.00 24.83
CA PRO A 63 -15.52 16.27 25.34
C PRO A 63 -14.75 16.57 26.61
N THR A 64 -14.23 17.79 26.67
CA THR A 64 -13.76 18.43 27.89
C THR A 64 -14.75 18.13 29.01
N PRO A 65 -14.38 17.44 30.10
CA PRO A 65 -15.14 17.58 31.32
C PRO A 65 -14.83 19.00 31.81
N ALA A 66 -15.75 19.92 31.54
CA ALA A 66 -15.76 21.25 32.16
C ALA A 66 -16.96 21.33 33.11
N PRO A 67 -16.89 22.10 34.21
CA PRO A 67 -15.74 22.62 34.95
C PRO A 67 -15.37 21.77 36.19
#